data_AF-A0A952SR66-F1
#
_entry.id   AF-A0A952SR66-F1
#
_cell.length_a   1.000
_cell.length_b   1.000
_cell.length_c   1.000
_cell.angle_alpha   90.00
_cell.angle_beta   90.00
_cell.angle_gamma   90.00
#
_symmetry.space_group_name_H-M   'P 1'
#
loop_
_entity.id
_entity.type
_entity.pdbx_description
1 polymer ?
#
loop_
_entity_poly.entity_id
_entity_poly.type
_entity_poly.pdbx_seq_one_letter_code
_entity_poly.pdbx_strand_id
1 'polypeptide(L)'
;MADAFRKVRSGQPLVIPARAYNAFVDAAVAERRREQTRGGGPLADTMPRGLVLVRNDSDQTIEPYDVLAISGVLVEPGENDQERTFHSRTPLTGVVATEGSSPMAFVLATQPIKAGELGRCVLTGVTPARVFVNNELDTTCDLAPDETVLTSTPMGGVPILWKEVGVGEKWAVIEMGRPSSGRVTAILGTAQPIPSEHNRWRYPWQEARLDGDPGSETYLRYVALPDGLSSQLPSGGEDPTLLAINRFEAHHMNTTQPGSGFEGLLGLGPVCDLPGVLPKCPPARSLRPKLVPIPEGVCVQLTCERNSKGRPVWVFEAMTLMELADPADGDRKFNLFVEGGA
;
A
#
# COMPACT_ATOMS: atom_id res chain seq x y z
N MET A 1 -24.62 33.94 66.10
CA MET A 1 -24.02 34.21 64.77
C MET A 1 -24.92 33.54 63.74
N ALA A 2 -25.60 34.31 62.88
CA ALA A 2 -26.55 33.75 61.91
C ALA A 2 -25.81 32.93 60.84
N ASP A 3 -26.40 31.79 60.43
CA ASP A 3 -25.87 30.94 59.36
C ASP A 3 -25.92 31.67 58.02
N ALA A 4 -24.74 32.02 57.50
CA ALA A 4 -24.58 32.79 56.28
C ALA A 4 -24.97 31.99 55.01
N PHE A 5 -25.10 30.67 55.08
CA PHE A 5 -25.41 29.81 53.93
C PHE A 5 -26.81 29.18 54.00
N ARG A 6 -27.72 29.78 54.78
CA ARG A 6 -29.11 29.34 54.88
C ARG A 6 -29.80 29.40 53.52
N LYS A 7 -30.30 28.25 53.04
CA LYS A 7 -31.14 28.16 51.84
C LYS A 7 -32.52 28.79 52.12
N VAL A 8 -32.96 29.69 51.24
CA VAL A 8 -34.31 30.26 51.29
C VAL A 8 -35.26 29.52 50.33
N ARG A 9 -36.55 29.47 50.67
CA ARG A 9 -37.59 28.90 49.81
C ARG A 9 -38.23 29.98 48.94
N SER A 10 -38.83 29.56 47.82
CA SER A 10 -39.60 30.46 46.95
C SER A 10 -40.69 31.17 47.76
N GLY A 11 -40.79 32.50 47.60
CA GLY A 11 -41.72 33.36 48.35
C GLY A 11 -41.20 33.87 49.70
N GLN A 12 -40.05 33.42 50.20
CA GLN A 12 -39.44 33.99 51.41
C GLN A 12 -38.60 35.24 51.07
N PRO A 13 -38.57 36.26 51.94
CA PRO A 13 -37.72 37.42 51.75
C PRO A 13 -36.23 37.01 51.79
N LEU A 14 -35.51 37.28 50.70
CA LEU A 14 -34.09 36.98 50.57
C LEU A 14 -33.27 38.16 51.09
N VAL A 15 -32.64 37.98 52.26
CA VAL A 15 -31.65 38.90 52.80
C VAL A 15 -30.30 38.22 52.75
N ILE A 16 -29.40 38.69 51.88
CA ILE A 16 -28.08 38.09 51.65
C ILE A 16 -27.05 38.79 52.55
N PRO A 17 -26.48 38.11 53.56
CA PRO A 17 -25.37 38.68 54.32
C PRO A 17 -24.15 38.89 53.42
N ALA A 18 -23.38 39.95 53.63
CA ALA A 18 -22.18 40.26 52.84
C ALA A 18 -21.20 39.08 52.75
N ARG A 19 -21.05 38.31 53.84
CA ARG A 19 -20.23 37.09 53.87
C ARG A 19 -20.70 36.03 52.86
N ALA A 20 -22.00 35.85 52.70
CA ALA A 20 -22.58 34.91 51.75
C ALA A 20 -22.40 35.38 50.32
N TYR A 21 -22.64 36.68 50.09
CA TYR A 21 -22.45 37.31 48.78
C TYR A 21 -21.00 37.19 48.30
N ASN A 22 -20.03 37.56 49.16
CA ASN A 22 -18.61 37.47 48.82
C ASN A 22 -18.19 36.03 48.55
N ALA A 23 -18.69 35.05 49.33
CA ALA A 23 -18.40 33.64 49.09
C ALA A 23 -18.94 33.14 47.74
N PHE A 24 -20.10 33.62 47.28
CA PHE A 24 -20.61 33.31 45.94
C PHE A 24 -19.78 33.97 44.83
N VAL A 25 -19.33 35.21 45.04
CA VAL A 25 -18.43 35.90 44.11
C VAL A 25 -17.10 35.17 44.01
N ASP A 26 -16.51 34.76 45.15
CA ASP A 26 -15.26 34.01 45.20
C ASP A 26 -15.41 32.65 44.51
N ALA A 27 -16.55 31.97 44.69
CA ALA A 27 -16.86 30.72 44.00
C ALA A 27 -16.99 30.91 42.48
N ALA A 28 -17.65 31.99 42.04
CA ALA A 28 -17.78 32.30 40.62
C ALA A 28 -16.43 32.68 39.98
N VAL A 29 -15.59 33.44 40.68
CA VAL A 29 -14.22 33.75 40.25
C VAL A 29 -13.37 32.48 40.20
N ALA A 30 -13.50 31.59 41.18
CA ALA A 30 -12.80 30.31 41.20
C ALA A 30 -13.25 29.39 40.04
N GLU A 31 -14.55 29.33 39.73
CA GLU A 31 -15.05 28.55 38.59
C GLU A 31 -14.60 29.16 37.26
N ARG A 32 -14.64 30.49 37.11
CA ARG A 32 -14.13 31.15 35.90
C ARG A 32 -12.62 30.94 35.71
N ARG A 33 -11.85 30.94 36.81
CA ARG A 33 -10.44 30.54 36.79
C ARG A 33 -10.29 29.07 36.40
N ARG A 34 -11.13 28.17 36.91
CA ARG A 34 -11.14 26.75 36.50
C ARG A 34 -11.54 26.57 35.05
N GLU A 35 -12.45 27.37 34.48
CA GLU A 35 -12.80 27.37 33.06
C GLU A 35 -11.62 27.85 32.20
N GLN A 36 -10.91 28.90 32.65
CA GLN A 36 -9.68 29.36 32.01
C GLN A 36 -8.55 28.31 32.10
N THR A 37 -8.46 27.57 33.20
CA THR A 37 -7.51 26.45 33.37
C THR A 37 -8.00 25.15 32.69
N ARG A 38 -9.30 24.97 32.45
CA ARG A 38 -9.89 23.80 31.74
C ARG A 38 -9.61 23.82 30.24
N GLY A 39 -9.15 24.94 29.68
CA GLY A 39 -8.46 24.96 28.39
C GLY A 39 -7.09 24.25 28.39
N GLY A 40 -6.62 23.81 29.56
CA GLY A 40 -5.36 23.10 29.77
C GLY A 40 -5.49 21.99 30.82
N GLY A 41 -6.49 21.11 30.70
CA GLY A 41 -6.31 19.74 31.19
C GLY A 41 -5.11 19.10 30.45
N PRO A 42 -4.57 17.94 30.85
CA PRO A 42 -3.71 17.21 29.94
C PRO A 42 -4.57 16.94 28.71
N LEU A 43 -4.37 17.75 27.68
CA LEU A 43 -4.49 17.26 26.33
C LEU A 43 -3.75 15.93 26.41
N ALA A 44 -4.48 14.82 26.35
CA ALA A 44 -4.02 13.79 25.46
C ALA A 44 -3.67 14.61 24.22
N ASP A 45 -2.38 14.90 24.06
CA ASP A 45 -1.82 15.65 22.94
C ASP A 45 -2.23 14.76 21.79
N THR A 46 -3.44 15.03 21.28
CA THR A 46 -4.14 14.13 20.39
C THR A 46 -3.47 14.54 19.11
N MET A 47 -2.25 14.02 18.92
CA MET A 47 -1.45 14.26 17.75
C MET A 47 -2.42 14.05 16.60
N PRO A 48 -2.65 15.10 15.78
CA PRO A 48 -3.52 14.97 14.62
C PRO A 48 -3.16 13.67 13.89
N ARG A 49 -4.16 12.89 13.50
CA ARG A 49 -3.95 11.57 12.88
C ARG A 49 -2.88 11.71 11.78
N GLY A 50 -1.78 10.99 11.91
CA GLY A 50 -0.65 11.03 10.98
C GLY A 50 0.60 11.77 11.45
N LEU A 51 0.58 12.43 12.62
CA LEU A 51 1.78 12.95 13.27
C LEU A 51 2.31 11.97 14.32
N VAL A 52 3.62 11.77 14.32
CA VAL A 52 4.35 10.90 15.26
C VAL A 52 5.53 11.66 15.90
N LEU A 53 6.01 11.14 17.03
CA LEU A 53 7.25 11.62 17.64
C LEU A 53 8.41 10.75 17.18
N VAL A 54 9.49 11.38 16.75
CA VAL A 54 10.67 10.70 16.21
C VAL A 54 11.91 11.28 16.88
N ARG A 55 12.77 10.41 17.41
CA ARG A 55 14.09 10.81 17.90
C ARG A 55 15.05 10.81 16.72
N ASN A 56 15.76 11.91 16.52
CA ASN A 56 16.80 12.00 15.52
C ASN A 56 18.09 11.34 16.05
N ASP A 57 18.42 10.16 15.56
CA ASP A 57 19.64 9.41 15.92
C ASP A 57 20.79 9.65 14.92
N SER A 58 20.64 10.62 14.02
CA SER A 58 21.76 11.12 13.21
C SER A 58 22.62 12.13 13.98
N ASP A 59 23.75 12.51 13.38
CA ASP A 59 24.69 13.50 13.90
C ASP A 59 24.38 14.94 13.46
N GLN A 60 23.40 15.14 12.57
CA GLN A 60 23.02 16.45 12.05
C GLN A 60 21.63 16.90 12.54
N THR A 61 21.36 18.21 12.43
CA THR A 61 20.02 18.75 12.68
C THR A 61 19.18 18.55 11.43
N ILE A 62 17.99 17.97 11.59
CA ILE A 62 17.03 17.80 10.50
C ILE A 62 16.17 19.04 10.44
N GLU A 63 16.18 19.71 9.28
CA GLU A 63 15.41 20.92 9.06
C GLU A 63 13.91 20.62 8.84
N PRO A 64 13.03 21.61 8.96
CA PRO A 64 11.62 21.43 8.61
C PRO A 64 11.48 21.02 7.14
N TYR A 65 10.56 20.08 6.88
CA TYR A 65 10.22 19.54 5.57
C TYR A 65 11.25 18.60 4.94
N ASP A 66 12.32 18.31 5.68
CA ASP A 66 13.26 17.24 5.39
C ASP A 66 12.77 15.91 5.98
N VAL A 67 13.39 14.82 5.54
CA VAL A 67 13.00 13.46 5.86
C VAL A 67 14.06 12.72 6.68
N LEU A 68 13.58 11.80 7.51
CA LEU A 68 14.38 10.82 8.25
C LEU A 68 13.92 9.41 7.89
N ALA A 69 14.86 8.53 7.60
CA ALA A 69 14.60 7.09 7.49
C ALA A 69 14.23 6.54 8.87
N ILE A 70 13.16 5.77 8.97
CA ILE A 70 12.75 5.10 10.21
C ILE A 70 13.72 3.94 10.45
N SER A 71 14.49 3.99 11.54
CA SER A 71 15.42 2.93 11.93
C SER A 71 14.82 1.93 12.91
N GLY A 72 13.75 2.31 13.62
CA GLY A 72 13.13 1.45 14.61
C GLY A 72 12.18 2.18 15.55
N VAL A 73 12.02 1.60 16.74
CA VAL A 73 11.22 2.15 17.82
C VAL A 73 12.13 2.53 18.99
N LEU A 74 11.82 3.64 19.65
CA LEU A 74 12.62 4.13 20.77
C LEU A 74 12.47 3.25 22.02
N VAL A 75 11.32 2.59 22.17
CA VAL A 75 11.01 1.68 23.28
C VAL A 75 10.51 0.39 22.67
N GLU A 76 11.16 -0.73 22.99
CA GLU A 76 10.73 -2.05 22.55
C GLU A 76 9.81 -2.71 23.59
N PRO A 77 8.84 -3.54 23.16
CA PRO A 77 8.02 -4.32 24.08
C PRO A 77 8.88 -5.35 24.84
N GLY A 78 8.76 -5.38 26.17
CA GLY A 78 9.46 -6.33 27.04
C GLY A 78 10.67 -5.76 27.79
N GLU A 79 11.12 -4.55 27.45
CA GLU A 79 12.18 -3.88 28.20
C GLU A 79 11.61 -3.09 29.39
N ASN A 80 12.13 -3.35 30.61
CA ASN A 80 11.91 -2.55 31.82
C ASN A 80 10.43 -2.21 32.17
N ASP A 81 9.49 -3.13 31.94
CA ASP A 81 8.03 -2.93 32.16
C ASP A 81 7.44 -1.72 31.38
N GLN A 82 8.07 -1.33 30.27
CA GLN A 82 7.66 -0.17 29.48
C GLN A 82 6.59 -0.47 28.41
N GLU A 83 5.92 -1.62 28.49
CA GLU A 83 4.81 -1.98 27.58
C GLU A 83 3.73 -0.90 27.55
N ARG A 84 3.44 -0.30 28.71
CA ARG A 84 2.48 0.81 28.80
C ARG A 84 2.93 2.05 28.02
N THR A 85 4.23 2.32 27.97
CA THR A 85 4.80 3.39 27.14
C THR A 85 4.61 3.04 25.68
N PHE A 86 5.03 1.85 25.24
CA PHE A 86 4.86 1.37 23.86
C PHE A 86 3.40 1.45 23.36
N HIS A 87 2.44 1.05 24.20
CA HIS A 87 1.01 1.10 23.89
C HIS A 87 0.41 2.51 23.88
N SER A 88 0.97 3.46 24.65
CA SER A 88 0.42 4.81 24.77
C SER A 88 1.08 5.81 23.84
N ARG A 89 2.36 5.61 23.53
CA ARG A 89 3.18 6.44 22.65
C ARG A 89 4.23 5.50 22.05
N THR A 90 4.22 5.32 20.73
CA THR A 90 5.30 4.62 20.02
C THR A 90 6.24 5.66 19.40
N PRO A 91 7.16 6.27 20.17
CA PRO A 91 8.17 7.13 19.57
C PRO A 91 9.06 6.28 18.67
N LEU A 92 9.24 6.72 17.43
CA LEU A 92 10.13 6.09 16.46
C LEU A 92 11.55 6.64 16.63
N THR A 93 12.54 5.91 16.13
CA THR A 93 13.89 6.43 15.92
C THR A 93 14.10 6.65 14.43
N GLY A 94 14.80 7.72 14.07
CA GLY A 94 15.09 8.07 12.69
C GLY A 94 16.56 8.41 12.49
N VAL A 95 17.09 8.07 11.32
CA VAL A 95 18.46 8.35 10.89
C VAL A 95 18.46 8.97 9.49
N VAL A 96 19.59 9.55 9.09
CA VAL A 96 19.82 9.86 7.66
C VAL A 96 19.81 8.55 6.89
N ALA A 97 19.14 8.54 5.74
CA ALA A 97 19.01 7.33 4.94
C ALA A 97 20.39 6.79 4.52
N THR A 98 20.50 5.49 4.42
CA THR A 98 21.67 4.77 3.90
C THR A 98 21.22 3.85 2.77
N GLU A 99 22.15 3.24 2.03
CA GLU A 99 21.80 2.28 0.96
C GLU A 99 20.92 1.10 1.44
N GLY A 100 21.00 0.73 2.72
CA GLY A 100 20.17 -0.32 3.32
C GLY A 100 18.81 0.16 3.84
N SER A 101 18.52 1.46 3.78
CA SER A 101 17.26 2.02 4.27
C SER A 101 16.13 1.76 3.29
N SER A 102 14.94 1.42 3.79
CA SER A 102 13.77 1.23 2.93
C SER A 102 13.28 2.58 2.39
N PRO A 103 13.14 2.76 1.06
CA PRO A 103 12.72 4.03 0.45
C PRO A 103 11.34 4.51 0.91
N MET A 104 10.50 3.61 1.42
CA MET A 104 9.13 3.87 1.86
C MET A 104 8.99 4.02 3.37
N ALA A 105 10.04 3.73 4.15
CA ALA A 105 10.01 3.79 5.60
C ALA A 105 10.66 5.09 6.10
N PHE A 106 9.97 6.20 5.93
CA PHE A 106 10.46 7.50 6.38
C PHE A 106 9.36 8.39 6.95
N VAL A 107 9.80 9.46 7.62
CA VAL A 107 8.95 10.49 8.22
C VAL A 107 9.46 11.86 7.82
N LEU A 108 8.57 12.86 7.76
CA LEU A 108 8.91 14.22 7.38
C LEU A 108 8.85 15.16 8.60
N ALA A 109 9.94 15.87 8.90
CA ALA A 109 10.03 16.74 10.06
C ALA A 109 9.17 18.00 9.89
N THR A 110 8.40 18.39 10.91
CA THR A 110 7.60 19.64 10.86
C THR A 110 8.30 20.84 11.50
N GLN A 111 9.44 20.59 12.15
CA GLN A 111 10.22 21.54 12.92
C GLN A 111 11.68 21.06 12.94
N PRO A 112 12.66 21.93 13.25
CA PRO A 112 14.04 21.50 13.38
C PRO A 112 14.18 20.43 14.49
N ILE A 113 14.92 19.36 14.22
CA ILE A 113 15.17 18.27 15.19
C ILE A 113 16.68 18.06 15.31
N LYS A 114 17.25 18.46 16.45
CA LYS A 114 18.69 18.26 16.70
C LYS A 114 19.02 16.79 16.95
N ALA A 115 20.29 16.44 16.77
CA ALA A 115 20.82 15.13 17.11
C ALA A 115 20.46 14.76 18.57
N GLY A 116 19.91 13.55 18.75
CA GLY A 116 19.44 12.99 20.01
C GLY A 116 18.10 13.54 20.54
N GLU A 117 17.49 14.54 19.89
CA GLU A 117 16.24 15.16 20.34
C GLU A 117 15.00 14.53 19.69
N LEU A 118 13.86 14.64 20.37
CA LEU A 118 12.55 14.24 19.86
C LEU A 118 11.88 15.39 19.13
N GLY A 119 11.43 15.15 17.91
CA GLY A 119 10.65 16.10 17.13
C GLY A 119 9.34 15.50 16.63
N ARG A 120 8.46 16.39 16.15
CA ARG A 120 7.20 16.02 15.51
C ARG A 120 7.44 15.81 14.02
N CYS A 121 6.97 14.67 13.51
CA CYS A 121 7.08 14.33 12.10
C CYS A 121 5.75 13.83 11.53
N VAL A 122 5.53 14.07 10.25
CA VAL A 122 4.41 13.53 9.46
C VAL A 122 4.78 12.14 8.98
N LEU A 123 3.93 11.16 9.30
CA LEU A 123 3.99 9.78 8.82
C LEU A 123 2.94 9.50 7.74
N THR A 124 1.76 10.14 7.82
CA THR A 124 0.70 9.99 6.81
C THR A 124 -0.13 11.27 6.66
N GLY A 125 -0.61 11.51 5.45
CA GLY A 125 -1.43 12.66 5.07
C GLY A 125 -0.80 13.48 3.95
N VAL A 126 -1.50 14.54 3.55
CA VAL A 126 -1.00 15.51 2.57
C VAL A 126 -0.15 16.55 3.29
N THR A 127 1.11 16.72 2.88
CA THR A 127 2.05 17.65 3.52
C THR A 127 2.96 18.32 2.48
N PRO A 128 3.38 19.58 2.71
CA PRO A 128 4.48 20.15 1.94
C PRO A 128 5.80 19.44 2.28
N ALA A 129 6.69 19.34 1.28
CA ALA A 129 8.01 18.75 1.38
C ALA A 129 9.01 19.50 0.48
N ARG A 130 10.31 19.42 0.82
CA ARG A 130 11.39 19.73 -0.11
C ARG A 130 11.67 18.48 -0.95
N VAL A 131 11.70 18.65 -2.27
CA VAL A 131 11.97 17.57 -3.22
C VAL A 131 13.00 18.04 -4.23
N PHE A 132 14.07 17.28 -4.40
CA PHE A 132 15.01 17.44 -5.49
C PHE A 132 14.42 16.85 -6.78
N VAL A 133 13.98 17.74 -7.68
CA VAL A 133 13.35 17.37 -8.95
C VAL A 133 14.43 17.09 -10.01
N ASN A 134 14.62 15.81 -10.34
CA ASN A 134 15.48 15.36 -11.43
C ASN A 134 14.87 15.64 -12.81
N ASN A 135 13.56 15.38 -12.95
CA ASN A 135 12.82 15.57 -14.18
C ASN A 135 11.46 16.22 -13.90
N GLU A 136 11.08 17.21 -14.71
CA GLU A 136 9.81 17.91 -14.59
C GLU A 136 8.60 16.98 -14.80
N LEU A 137 8.76 15.87 -15.51
CA LEU A 137 7.70 14.87 -15.73
C LEU A 137 7.51 13.90 -14.57
N ASP A 138 8.41 13.88 -13.58
CA ASP A 138 8.31 12.98 -12.44
C ASP A 138 7.07 13.27 -11.60
N THR A 139 6.31 12.23 -11.27
CA THR A 139 5.03 12.33 -10.55
C THR A 139 5.09 11.74 -9.14
N THR A 140 6.24 11.17 -8.77
CA THR A 140 6.49 10.55 -7.47
C THR A 140 7.86 10.98 -6.95
N CYS A 141 8.13 10.72 -5.67
CA CYS A 141 9.43 10.90 -5.06
C CYS A 141 9.71 9.83 -4.01
N ASP A 142 10.98 9.56 -3.78
CA ASP A 142 11.46 8.58 -2.80
C ASP A 142 12.63 9.13 -1.98
N LEU A 143 12.91 8.43 -0.87
CA LEU A 143 14.08 8.68 -0.06
C LEU A 143 15.34 8.16 -0.76
N ALA A 144 16.34 9.04 -0.93
CA ALA A 144 17.64 8.68 -1.48
C ALA A 144 18.66 8.46 -0.34
N PRO A 145 19.65 7.57 -0.52
CA PRO A 145 20.70 7.36 0.48
C PRO A 145 21.53 8.64 0.66
N ASP A 146 21.99 8.86 1.89
CA ASP A 146 22.79 10.00 2.35
C ASP A 146 22.15 11.38 2.17
N GLU A 147 20.85 11.43 1.84
CA GLU A 147 20.09 12.66 1.61
C GLU A 147 19.00 12.85 2.68
N THR A 148 18.73 14.11 3.03
CA THR A 148 17.60 14.51 3.89
C THR A 148 16.44 15.09 3.09
N VAL A 149 16.62 15.25 1.77
CA VAL A 149 15.61 15.75 0.84
C VAL A 149 15.14 14.60 -0.04
N LEU A 150 13.83 14.54 -0.30
CA LEU A 150 13.27 13.53 -1.20
C LEU A 150 13.73 13.76 -2.63
N THR A 151 13.95 12.69 -3.38
CA THR A 151 14.37 12.77 -4.79
C THR A 151 13.21 12.36 -5.69
N SER A 152 12.96 13.13 -6.76
CA SER A 152 11.87 12.79 -7.69
C SER A 152 12.18 11.54 -8.51
N THR A 153 11.15 10.75 -8.75
CA THR A 153 11.18 9.50 -9.51
C THR A 153 10.05 9.51 -10.55
N PRO A 154 10.24 8.86 -11.72
CA PRO A 154 9.21 8.81 -12.74
C PRO A 154 8.01 7.95 -12.31
N MET A 155 8.26 6.92 -11.50
CA MET A 155 7.28 5.99 -10.95
C MET A 155 7.81 5.36 -9.66
N GLY A 156 6.89 4.95 -8.78
CA GLY A 156 7.24 4.34 -7.48
C GLY A 156 7.48 5.40 -6.41
N GLY A 157 7.16 5.06 -5.16
CA GLY A 157 7.32 5.97 -4.05
C GLY A 157 6.08 6.75 -3.64
N VAL A 158 6.32 7.93 -3.04
CA VAL A 158 5.28 8.82 -2.55
C VAL A 158 4.76 9.73 -3.68
N PRO A 159 3.44 9.81 -3.89
CA PRO A 159 2.86 10.68 -4.92
C PRO A 159 3.15 12.16 -4.68
N ILE A 160 3.57 12.86 -5.74
CA ILE A 160 3.63 14.32 -5.81
C ILE A 160 2.30 14.84 -6.37
N LEU A 161 1.55 15.59 -5.56
CA LEU A 161 0.28 16.20 -5.97
C LEU A 161 0.50 17.52 -6.70
N TRP A 162 1.55 18.25 -6.34
CA TRP A 162 1.95 19.52 -6.94
C TRP A 162 3.43 19.76 -6.69
N LYS A 163 4.14 20.40 -7.62
CA LYS A 163 5.53 20.86 -7.46
C LYS A 163 5.76 22.17 -8.19
N GLU A 164 6.72 22.96 -7.72
CA GLU A 164 7.21 24.12 -8.48
C GLU A 164 7.79 23.70 -9.82
N VAL A 165 7.72 24.60 -10.81
CA VAL A 165 8.30 24.37 -12.14
C VAL A 165 9.83 24.39 -12.07
N GLY A 166 10.47 23.55 -12.88
CA GLY A 166 11.92 23.44 -12.97
C GLY A 166 12.51 22.22 -12.26
N VAL A 167 13.80 21.99 -12.51
CA VAL A 167 14.62 20.97 -11.87
C VAL A 167 15.39 21.52 -10.65
N GLY A 168 15.96 20.61 -9.85
CA GLY A 168 16.67 20.91 -8.60
C GLY A 168 15.75 20.91 -7.39
N GLU A 169 16.19 21.47 -6.27
CA GLU A 169 15.42 21.48 -5.02
C GLU A 169 14.21 22.44 -5.12
N LYS A 170 13.00 21.88 -5.03
CA LYS A 170 11.72 22.56 -5.18
C LYS A 170 10.81 22.29 -4.01
N TRP A 171 9.84 23.19 -3.83
CA TRP A 171 8.68 22.88 -3.02
C TRP A 171 7.73 21.95 -3.75
N ALA A 172 7.24 20.95 -3.03
CA ALA A 172 6.21 20.04 -3.49
C ALA A 172 5.16 19.82 -2.40
N VAL A 173 3.97 19.40 -2.82
CA VAL A 173 2.93 18.85 -1.95
C VAL A 173 2.86 17.36 -2.25
N ILE A 174 3.07 16.54 -1.22
CA ILE A 174 3.12 15.08 -1.34
C ILE A 174 2.02 14.41 -0.51
N GLU A 175 1.62 13.20 -0.89
CA GLU A 175 0.63 12.38 -0.18
C GLU A 175 1.31 11.21 0.55
N MET A 176 1.72 11.45 1.80
CA MET A 176 2.39 10.46 2.65
C MET A 176 1.44 9.36 3.13
N GLY A 177 1.92 8.12 3.15
CA GLY A 177 1.18 6.98 3.69
C GLY A 177 0.01 6.51 2.83
N ARG A 178 -0.16 7.05 1.61
CA ARG A 178 -0.92 6.33 0.59
C ARG A 178 -0.07 5.13 0.18
N PRO A 179 -0.52 3.89 0.40
CA PRO A 179 0.19 2.75 -0.14
C PRO A 179 0.24 2.97 -1.65
N SER A 180 1.44 2.97 -2.22
CA SER A 180 1.57 2.73 -3.66
C SER A 180 0.73 1.49 -3.94
N SER A 181 -0.02 1.46 -5.05
CA SER A 181 -0.62 0.20 -5.49
C SER A 181 0.56 -0.74 -5.66
N GLY A 182 0.80 -1.63 -4.69
CA GLY A 182 2.05 -2.37 -4.56
C GLY A 182 2.28 -3.14 -5.83
N ARG A 183 3.13 -2.60 -6.70
CA ARG A 183 3.47 -3.20 -7.98
C ARG A 183 4.69 -4.04 -7.72
N VAL A 184 4.50 -5.34 -7.66
CA VAL A 184 5.59 -6.28 -7.41
C VAL A 184 5.87 -6.98 -8.72
N THR A 185 7.12 -6.95 -9.17
CA THR A 185 7.55 -7.81 -10.27
C THR A 185 7.74 -9.20 -9.69
N ALA A 186 7.07 -10.20 -10.24
CA ALA A 186 7.09 -11.55 -9.68
C ALA A 186 7.19 -12.61 -10.76
N ILE A 187 7.82 -13.72 -10.42
CA ILE A 187 7.80 -14.95 -11.21
C ILE A 187 6.66 -15.83 -10.69
N LEU A 188 5.81 -16.29 -11.60
CA LEU A 188 4.71 -17.19 -11.28
C LEU A 188 5.22 -18.62 -11.09
N GLY A 189 4.71 -19.30 -10.07
CA GLY A 189 4.84 -20.74 -9.89
C GLY A 189 3.79 -21.53 -10.67
N THR A 190 3.79 -22.84 -10.47
CA THR A 190 2.81 -23.75 -11.09
C THR A 190 1.36 -23.34 -10.79
N ALA A 191 0.59 -23.12 -11.87
CA ALA A 191 -0.81 -22.75 -11.79
C ALA A 191 -1.69 -23.82 -11.14
N GLN A 192 -2.55 -23.42 -10.21
CA GLN A 192 -3.45 -24.28 -9.45
C GLN A 192 -4.91 -24.01 -9.85
N PRO A 193 -5.67 -25.01 -10.36
CA PRO A 193 -7.06 -24.77 -10.76
C PRO A 193 -7.93 -24.44 -9.54
N ILE A 194 -8.88 -23.52 -9.70
CA ILE A 194 -9.86 -23.22 -8.67
C ILE A 194 -11.01 -24.24 -8.78
N PRO A 195 -11.22 -25.15 -7.80
CA PRO A 195 -12.13 -26.29 -8.00
C PRO A 195 -13.59 -25.92 -8.31
N SER A 196 -14.06 -24.75 -7.88
CA SER A 196 -15.42 -24.26 -8.08
C SER A 196 -15.60 -23.41 -9.33
N GLU A 197 -14.54 -23.14 -10.10
CA GLU A 197 -14.55 -22.19 -11.21
C GLU A 197 -13.96 -22.84 -12.46
N HIS A 198 -14.58 -22.60 -13.61
CA HIS A 198 -14.06 -23.09 -14.89
C HIS A 198 -13.02 -22.09 -15.41
N ASN A 199 -11.95 -22.59 -16.05
CA ASN A 199 -10.95 -21.76 -16.72
C ASN A 199 -10.33 -20.67 -15.83
N ARG A 200 -10.17 -20.94 -14.54
CA ARG A 200 -9.54 -20.04 -13.58
C ARG A 200 -8.50 -20.76 -12.73
N TRP A 201 -7.40 -20.06 -12.50
CA TRP A 201 -6.28 -20.57 -11.73
C TRP A 201 -5.82 -19.57 -10.68
N ARG A 202 -5.20 -20.12 -9.63
CA ARG A 202 -4.39 -19.38 -8.66
C ARG A 202 -2.93 -19.67 -8.95
N TYR A 203 -2.11 -18.65 -8.80
CA TYR A 203 -0.69 -18.72 -9.09
C TYR A 203 0.10 -18.45 -7.82
N PRO A 204 0.92 -19.42 -7.34
CA PRO A 204 2.01 -19.09 -6.45
C PRO A 204 2.91 -18.07 -7.11
N TRP A 205 3.59 -17.24 -6.33
CA TRP A 205 4.49 -16.24 -6.89
C TRP A 205 5.60 -15.90 -5.91
N GLN A 206 6.73 -15.49 -6.47
CA GLN A 206 7.87 -14.96 -5.74
C GLN A 206 8.34 -13.68 -6.41
N GLU A 207 8.59 -12.67 -5.60
CA GLU A 207 9.15 -11.41 -6.06
C GLU A 207 10.46 -11.65 -6.81
N ALA A 208 10.63 -10.92 -7.90
CA ALA A 208 11.74 -11.08 -8.81
C ALA A 208 12.25 -9.72 -9.26
N ARG A 209 13.54 -9.69 -9.61
CA ARG A 209 14.18 -8.54 -10.23
C ARG A 209 14.89 -8.95 -11.50
N LEU A 210 15.10 -8.00 -12.39
CA LEU A 210 15.98 -8.22 -13.53
C LEU A 210 17.42 -8.33 -13.01
N ASP A 211 18.11 -9.39 -13.39
CA ASP A 211 19.54 -9.52 -13.14
C ASP A 211 20.32 -8.60 -14.07
N GLY A 212 20.90 -7.54 -13.50
CA GLY A 212 21.65 -6.54 -14.23
C GLY A 212 23.16 -6.78 -14.25
N ASP A 213 23.67 -7.85 -13.61
CA ASP A 213 25.11 -8.13 -13.57
C ASP A 213 25.58 -8.80 -14.87
N PRO A 214 26.42 -8.14 -15.71
CA PRO A 214 26.91 -8.73 -16.95
C PRO A 214 27.77 -9.98 -16.76
N GLY A 215 28.33 -10.19 -15.56
CA GLY A 215 29.12 -11.38 -15.21
C GLY A 215 28.28 -12.59 -14.77
N SER A 216 26.97 -12.41 -14.59
CA SER A 216 26.08 -13.46 -14.10
C SER A 216 25.58 -14.37 -15.23
N GLU A 217 25.42 -15.66 -14.93
CA GLU A 217 24.81 -16.63 -15.86
C GLU A 217 23.33 -16.31 -16.17
N THR A 218 22.70 -15.49 -15.32
CA THR A 218 21.31 -15.05 -15.45
C THR A 218 21.17 -13.62 -15.95
N TYR A 219 22.23 -13.00 -16.48
CA TYR A 219 22.18 -11.64 -17.01
C TYR A 219 20.98 -11.38 -17.94
N LEU A 220 20.26 -10.28 -17.70
CA LEU A 220 19.02 -9.87 -18.37
C LEU A 220 17.85 -10.86 -18.24
N ARG A 221 17.89 -11.77 -17.27
CA ARG A 221 16.76 -12.62 -16.91
C ARG A 221 16.16 -12.14 -15.60
N TYR A 222 14.86 -12.34 -15.43
CA TYR A 222 14.23 -12.17 -14.13
C TYR A 222 14.66 -13.32 -13.22
N VAL A 223 15.15 -12.97 -12.04
CA VAL A 223 15.57 -13.92 -11.00
C VAL A 223 14.76 -13.67 -9.74
N ALA A 224 14.39 -14.76 -9.06
CA ALA A 224 13.68 -14.69 -7.80
C ALA A 224 14.55 -14.03 -6.72
N LEU A 225 13.94 -13.21 -5.88
CA LEU A 225 14.57 -12.64 -4.69
C LEU A 225 14.43 -13.63 -3.52
N PRO A 226 15.55 -14.13 -2.95
CA PRO A 226 15.51 -15.07 -1.84
C PRO A 226 14.71 -14.56 -0.63
N ASP A 227 14.89 -13.29 -0.28
CA ASP A 227 14.22 -12.61 0.84
C ASP A 227 13.10 -11.67 0.38
N GLY A 228 12.65 -11.82 -0.87
CA GLY A 228 11.58 -11.01 -1.45
C GLY A 228 10.19 -11.45 -0.98
N LEU A 229 9.19 -10.64 -1.32
CA LEU A 229 7.79 -10.98 -1.09
C LEU A 229 7.42 -12.27 -1.83
N SER A 230 6.52 -13.06 -1.25
CA SER A 230 6.02 -14.26 -1.92
C SER A 230 4.61 -14.59 -1.47
N SER A 231 3.98 -15.53 -2.16
CA SER A 231 2.69 -16.10 -1.74
C SER A 231 2.80 -17.16 -0.63
N GLN A 232 4.01 -17.52 -0.21
CA GLN A 232 4.24 -18.55 0.81
C GLN A 232 4.14 -17.95 2.22
N LEU A 233 3.58 -18.71 3.17
CA LEU A 233 3.56 -18.30 4.56
C LEU A 233 4.98 -18.39 5.17
N PRO A 234 5.34 -17.50 6.11
CA PRO A 234 6.63 -17.56 6.81
C PRO A 234 6.90 -18.89 7.53
N SER A 235 5.85 -19.59 7.98
CA SER A 235 5.93 -20.90 8.63
C SER A 235 6.13 -22.07 7.67
N GLY A 236 6.17 -21.81 6.35
CA GLY A 236 5.98 -22.81 5.32
C GLY A 236 4.50 -23.19 5.20
N GLY A 237 3.99 -23.20 3.97
CA GLY A 237 2.59 -23.52 3.67
C GLY A 237 1.92 -22.48 2.78
N GLU A 238 0.87 -22.91 2.07
CA GLU A 238 0.16 -22.08 1.11
C GLU A 238 -1.14 -21.51 1.72
N ASP A 239 -1.34 -20.20 1.59
CA ASP A 239 -2.61 -19.56 1.85
C ASP A 239 -3.26 -19.15 0.51
N PRO A 240 -4.43 -19.70 0.15
CA PRO A 240 -5.14 -19.34 -1.07
C PRO A 240 -5.46 -17.86 -1.25
N THR A 241 -5.42 -17.06 -0.17
CA THR A 241 -5.63 -15.61 -0.20
C THR A 241 -4.38 -14.83 -0.61
N LEU A 242 -3.20 -15.44 -0.51
CA LEU A 242 -1.92 -14.85 -0.92
C LEU A 242 -1.55 -15.20 -2.37
N LEU A 243 -2.17 -16.22 -2.95
CA LEU A 243 -1.99 -16.58 -4.35
C LEU A 243 -2.56 -15.51 -5.29
N ALA A 244 -1.89 -15.30 -6.43
CA ALA A 244 -2.32 -14.33 -7.43
C ALA A 244 -3.39 -14.91 -8.36
N ILE A 245 -4.21 -14.03 -8.96
CA ILE A 245 -5.19 -14.39 -9.99
C ILE A 245 -4.99 -13.52 -11.24
N ASN A 246 -5.21 -14.09 -12.41
CA ASN A 246 -5.19 -13.35 -13.67
C ASN A 246 -6.57 -12.74 -13.95
N ARG A 247 -6.64 -11.44 -14.23
CA ARG A 247 -7.89 -10.75 -14.57
C ARG A 247 -8.47 -11.19 -15.90
N PHE A 248 -7.64 -11.48 -16.90
CA PHE A 248 -8.12 -11.82 -18.25
C PHE A 248 -8.88 -13.15 -18.31
N GLU A 249 -8.63 -14.06 -17.37
CA GLU A 249 -9.35 -15.33 -17.27
C GLU A 249 -10.84 -15.11 -16.98
N ALA A 250 -11.21 -14.06 -16.24
CA ALA A 250 -12.60 -13.75 -15.91
C ALA A 250 -13.43 -13.29 -17.12
N HIS A 251 -12.79 -12.70 -18.14
CA HIS A 251 -13.48 -12.27 -19.37
C HIS A 251 -13.93 -13.46 -20.25
N HIS A 252 -13.35 -14.64 -20.05
CA HIS A 252 -13.72 -15.88 -20.74
C HIS A 252 -14.85 -16.67 -20.04
N MET A 253 -15.48 -16.09 -19.01
CA MET A 253 -16.54 -16.73 -18.22
C MET A 253 -17.95 -16.63 -18.85
N ASN A 254 -18.10 -15.95 -19.98
CA ASN A 254 -19.43 -15.68 -20.55
C ASN A 254 -19.95 -16.87 -21.38
N THR A 255 -20.69 -17.74 -20.69
CA THR A 255 -21.66 -18.74 -21.18
C THR A 255 -21.26 -19.61 -22.38
N THR A 256 -20.82 -20.82 -22.10
CA THR A 256 -21.09 -21.98 -22.96
C THR A 256 -22.56 -22.39 -22.80
N GLN A 257 -23.41 -22.21 -23.81
CA GLN A 257 -24.69 -22.92 -23.88
C GLN A 257 -24.42 -24.38 -24.33
N PRO A 258 -24.95 -25.39 -23.64
CA PRO A 258 -24.80 -26.79 -24.07
C PRO A 258 -25.42 -26.97 -25.46
N GLY A 259 -24.62 -27.32 -26.46
CA GLY A 259 -25.08 -27.57 -27.83
C GLY A 259 -25.08 -26.35 -28.77
N SER A 260 -24.85 -25.13 -28.27
CA SER A 260 -24.38 -24.05 -29.14
C SER A 260 -22.91 -24.31 -29.43
N GLY A 261 -22.44 -24.03 -30.65
CA GLY A 261 -21.01 -24.06 -30.96
C GLY A 261 -20.18 -23.12 -30.07
N PHE A 262 -18.90 -23.01 -30.37
CA PHE A 262 -17.84 -22.28 -29.65
C PHE A 262 -18.04 -20.75 -29.47
N GLU A 263 -19.26 -20.23 -29.55
CA GLU A 263 -19.58 -18.80 -29.44
C GLU A 263 -19.18 -18.17 -28.09
N GLY A 264 -18.91 -18.97 -27.05
CA GLY A 264 -18.57 -18.49 -25.70
C GLY A 264 -17.09 -18.21 -25.43
N LEU A 265 -16.15 -18.61 -26.30
CA LEU A 265 -14.72 -18.32 -26.13
C LEU A 265 -14.31 -17.28 -27.19
N LEU A 266 -14.24 -16.01 -26.79
CA LEU A 266 -13.81 -14.86 -27.61
C LEU A 266 -14.70 -14.46 -28.81
N GLY A 267 -15.89 -15.02 -28.99
CA GLY A 267 -16.71 -14.71 -30.18
C GLY A 267 -16.05 -15.12 -31.50
N LEU A 268 -15.00 -15.97 -31.42
CA LEU A 268 -14.45 -16.66 -32.58
C LEU A 268 -15.55 -17.62 -33.02
N GLY A 269 -16.20 -17.29 -34.15
CA GLY A 269 -17.12 -18.19 -34.82
C GLY A 269 -16.46 -19.57 -35.08
N PRO A 270 -17.21 -20.55 -35.61
CA PRO A 270 -16.67 -21.89 -35.86
C PRO A 270 -15.30 -21.78 -36.55
N VAL A 271 -14.26 -22.32 -35.90
CA VAL A 271 -12.82 -22.22 -36.24
C VAL A 271 -12.50 -23.00 -37.53
N CYS A 272 -13.27 -22.76 -38.58
CA CYS A 272 -13.12 -23.34 -39.91
C CYS A 272 -12.39 -22.39 -40.87
N ASP A 273 -12.24 -21.11 -40.52
CA ASP A 273 -11.56 -20.11 -41.35
C ASP A 273 -10.08 -19.93 -40.95
N LEU A 274 -9.35 -21.04 -40.89
CA LEU A 274 -7.87 -20.99 -40.97
C LEU A 274 -7.50 -20.79 -42.45
N PRO A 275 -6.74 -19.73 -42.81
CA PRO A 275 -6.29 -19.53 -44.18
C PRO A 275 -5.53 -20.76 -44.68
N GLY A 276 -6.10 -21.51 -45.64
CA GLY A 276 -5.49 -22.70 -46.24
C GLY A 276 -6.18 -24.05 -45.99
N VAL A 277 -7.29 -24.11 -45.25
CA VAL A 277 -8.03 -25.36 -45.03
C VAL A 277 -9.20 -25.51 -46.03
N LEU A 278 -9.28 -26.69 -46.66
CA LEU A 278 -10.13 -27.01 -47.83
C LEU A 278 -11.65 -26.93 -47.56
N PRO A 279 -12.47 -26.63 -48.61
CA PRO A 279 -13.90 -26.28 -48.52
C PRO A 279 -14.87 -27.45 -48.21
N LYS A 280 -14.39 -28.53 -47.58
CA LYS A 280 -15.22 -29.66 -47.13
C LYS A 280 -14.83 -30.05 -45.71
N CYS A 281 -15.40 -29.36 -44.72
CA CYS A 281 -15.31 -29.76 -43.32
C CYS A 281 -16.51 -30.69 -43.01
N PRO A 282 -16.33 -32.03 -42.91
CA PRO A 282 -17.40 -32.93 -42.48
C PRO A 282 -17.59 -32.82 -40.95
N PRO A 283 -18.73 -33.25 -40.38
CA PRO A 283 -18.96 -33.12 -38.94
C PRO A 283 -18.03 -34.07 -38.15
N ALA A 284 -17.57 -33.60 -36.99
CA ALA A 284 -16.89 -34.36 -35.92
C ALA A 284 -15.35 -34.58 -36.00
N ARG A 285 -14.58 -33.57 -36.42
CA ARG A 285 -13.23 -33.33 -35.86
C ARG A 285 -13.09 -31.87 -35.47
N SER A 286 -13.96 -31.40 -34.58
CA SER A 286 -13.84 -30.05 -34.05
C SER A 286 -12.55 -29.96 -33.24
N LEU A 287 -11.61 -29.13 -33.70
CA LEU A 287 -10.54 -28.62 -32.87
C LEU A 287 -11.17 -28.09 -31.57
N ARG A 288 -10.65 -28.53 -30.43
CA ARG A 288 -11.17 -28.12 -29.11
C ARG A 288 -10.23 -27.08 -28.52
N PRO A 289 -10.45 -25.76 -28.76
CA PRO A 289 -9.74 -24.73 -28.02
C PRO A 289 -9.97 -24.90 -26.53
N LYS A 290 -8.86 -24.99 -25.81
CA LYS A 290 -8.82 -25.03 -24.37
C LYS A 290 -8.00 -23.84 -23.87
N LEU A 291 -8.57 -23.10 -22.94
CA LEU A 291 -7.81 -22.10 -22.21
C LEU A 291 -6.78 -22.81 -21.31
N VAL A 292 -5.53 -22.40 -21.40
CA VAL A 292 -4.41 -22.96 -20.62
C VAL A 292 -3.88 -21.87 -19.69
N PRO A 293 -3.56 -22.18 -18.42
CA PRO A 293 -3.02 -21.20 -17.50
C PRO A 293 -1.71 -20.59 -18.01
N ILE A 294 -1.34 -19.45 -17.43
CA ILE A 294 0.00 -18.88 -17.66
C ILE A 294 1.05 -19.91 -17.20
N PRO A 295 2.08 -20.19 -18.02
CA PRO A 295 3.12 -21.13 -17.65
C PRO A 295 3.88 -20.69 -16.39
N GLU A 296 4.37 -21.67 -15.64
CA GLU A 296 5.33 -21.45 -14.56
C GLU A 296 6.61 -20.77 -15.11
N GLY A 297 7.22 -19.91 -14.30
CA GLY A 297 8.43 -19.18 -14.66
C GLY A 297 8.18 -17.87 -15.41
N VAL A 298 6.93 -17.59 -15.83
CA VAL A 298 6.59 -16.32 -16.46
C VAL A 298 6.67 -15.18 -15.44
N CYS A 299 7.37 -14.12 -15.82
CA CYS A 299 7.43 -12.90 -15.03
C CYS A 299 6.25 -11.98 -15.36
N VAL A 300 5.57 -11.48 -14.33
CA VAL A 300 4.43 -10.57 -14.42
C VAL A 300 4.56 -9.41 -13.45
N GLN A 301 3.83 -8.33 -13.71
CA GLN A 301 3.62 -7.27 -12.75
C GLN A 301 2.36 -7.57 -11.94
N LEU A 302 2.53 -7.87 -10.66
CA LEU A 302 1.44 -8.04 -9.71
C LEU A 302 1.01 -6.69 -9.15
N THR A 303 -0.27 -6.58 -8.83
CA THR A 303 -0.83 -5.48 -8.03
C THR A 303 -1.66 -6.06 -6.88
N CYS A 304 -1.61 -5.43 -5.71
CA CYS A 304 -2.47 -5.78 -4.60
C CYS A 304 -3.69 -4.87 -4.56
N GLU A 305 -4.87 -5.46 -4.58
CA GLU A 305 -6.15 -4.75 -4.63
C GLU A 305 -7.13 -5.26 -3.59
N ARG A 306 -8.23 -4.55 -3.38
CA ARG A 306 -9.33 -5.04 -2.52
C ARG A 306 -10.42 -5.65 -3.36
N ASN A 307 -10.83 -6.88 -3.02
CA ASN A 307 -12.04 -7.47 -3.60
C ASN A 307 -13.32 -6.82 -3.06
N SER A 308 -14.49 -7.24 -3.56
CA SER A 308 -15.80 -6.72 -3.13
C SER A 308 -16.12 -6.92 -1.65
N LYS A 309 -15.37 -7.77 -0.93
CA LYS A 309 -15.46 -7.99 0.51
C LYS A 309 -14.38 -7.23 1.29
N GLY A 310 -13.63 -6.34 0.63
CA GLY A 310 -12.56 -5.52 1.22
C GLY A 310 -11.27 -6.28 1.52
N ARG A 311 -11.15 -7.56 1.15
CA ARG A 311 -9.94 -8.37 1.41
C ARG A 311 -8.88 -8.13 0.34
N PRO A 312 -7.58 -8.09 0.71
CA PRO A 312 -6.50 -7.97 -0.25
C PRO A 312 -6.49 -9.19 -1.18
N VAL A 313 -6.25 -8.96 -2.47
CA VAL A 313 -6.09 -9.97 -3.50
C VAL A 313 -4.98 -9.51 -4.43
N TRP A 314 -4.04 -10.41 -4.72
CA TRP A 314 -3.00 -10.19 -5.71
C TRP A 314 -3.55 -10.48 -7.10
N VAL A 315 -3.42 -9.52 -8.01
CA VAL A 315 -3.92 -9.63 -9.37
C VAL A 315 -2.84 -9.25 -10.37
N PHE A 316 -2.91 -9.86 -11.55
CA PHE A 316 -2.13 -9.46 -12.71
C PHE A 316 -2.96 -9.54 -13.97
N GLU A 317 -2.41 -8.97 -15.03
CA GLU A 317 -3.00 -8.93 -16.35
C GLU A 317 -2.00 -9.54 -17.32
N ALA A 318 -2.28 -10.78 -17.76
CA ALA A 318 -1.53 -11.43 -18.82
C ALA A 318 -2.49 -12.16 -19.76
N MET A 319 -2.23 -12.08 -21.07
CA MET A 319 -3.03 -12.79 -22.06
C MET A 319 -2.88 -14.30 -21.85
N THR A 320 -4.01 -14.96 -21.60
CA THR A 320 -4.05 -16.41 -21.37
C THR A 320 -3.93 -17.15 -22.70
N LEU A 321 -3.13 -18.22 -22.73
CA LEU A 321 -2.88 -19.01 -23.93
C LEU A 321 -4.09 -19.87 -24.29
N MET A 322 -4.29 -20.07 -25.59
CA MET A 322 -5.23 -21.06 -26.13
C MET A 322 -4.46 -22.20 -26.78
N GLU A 323 -4.71 -23.41 -26.30
CA GLU A 323 -4.17 -24.63 -26.88
C GLU A 323 -5.24 -25.31 -27.74
N LEU A 324 -4.90 -25.60 -28.99
CA LEU A 324 -5.64 -26.48 -29.87
C LEU A 324 -4.94 -27.83 -29.93
N ALA A 325 -5.60 -28.89 -29.50
CA ALA A 325 -5.12 -30.25 -29.70
C ALA A 325 -5.65 -30.83 -31.02
N ASP A 326 -4.79 -31.52 -31.78
CA ASP A 326 -5.21 -32.31 -32.94
C ASP A 326 -6.08 -33.49 -32.46
N PRO A 327 -7.33 -33.62 -32.91
CA PRO A 327 -8.19 -34.73 -32.51
C PRO A 327 -7.70 -36.11 -32.97
N ALA A 328 -6.74 -36.18 -33.91
CA ALA A 328 -6.12 -37.43 -34.35
C ALA A 328 -4.84 -37.80 -33.57
N ASP A 329 -4.20 -36.81 -32.94
CA ASP A 329 -2.94 -36.95 -32.22
C ASP A 329 -2.91 -35.94 -31.06
N GLY A 330 -3.37 -36.37 -29.88
CA GLY A 330 -3.54 -35.49 -28.72
C GLY A 330 -2.25 -34.88 -28.18
N ASP A 331 -1.09 -35.41 -28.59
CA ASP A 331 0.22 -34.86 -28.25
C ASP A 331 0.61 -33.70 -29.18
N ARG A 332 -0.02 -33.59 -30.35
CA ARG A 332 0.17 -32.48 -31.28
C ARG A 332 -0.69 -31.28 -30.86
N LYS A 333 -0.05 -30.36 -30.15
CA LYS A 333 -0.66 -29.14 -29.61
C LYS A 333 -0.18 -27.91 -30.38
N PHE A 334 -1.11 -27.03 -30.73
CA PHE A 334 -0.82 -25.73 -31.35
C PHE A 334 -1.23 -24.62 -30.37
N ASN A 335 -0.27 -23.76 -30.04
CA ASN A 335 -0.54 -22.55 -29.28
C ASN A 335 -0.95 -21.43 -30.24
N LEU A 336 -2.14 -20.88 -30.07
CA LEU A 336 -2.59 -19.73 -30.84
C LEU A 336 -2.39 -18.45 -30.05
N PHE A 337 -1.73 -17.48 -30.68
CA PHE A 337 -1.79 -16.07 -30.28
C PHE A 337 -2.78 -15.39 -31.21
N VAL A 338 -3.92 -14.95 -30.68
CA VAL A 338 -4.83 -14.10 -31.45
C VAL A 338 -4.27 -12.69 -31.37
N GLU A 339 -3.56 -12.24 -32.40
CA GLU A 339 -3.26 -10.82 -32.56
C GLU A 339 -4.60 -10.07 -32.60
N GLY A 340 -4.79 -9.13 -31.68
CA GLY A 340 -5.94 -8.23 -31.73
C GLY A 340 -5.89 -7.48 -33.05
N GLY A 341 -6.91 -7.70 -33.89
CA GLY A 341 -7.06 -6.97 -35.15
C GLY A 341 -7.01 -5.47 -34.91
N ALA A 342 -6.25 -4.78 -35.75
CA ALA A 342 -6.22 -3.32 -35.85
C ALA A 342 -7.61 -2.73 -36.12
#